data_AF-A0AAV2BXB2-F1
#
_entry.id   AF-A0AAV2BXB2-F1
#
_cell.length_a   1.000
_cell.length_b   1.000
_cell.length_c   1.000
_cell.angle_alpha   90.00
_cell.angle_beta   90.00
_cell.angle_gamma   90.00
#
_symmetry.space_group_name_H-M   'P 1'
#
loop_
_entity.id
_entity.type
_entity.pdbx_description
1 polymer ?
#
loop_
_entity_poly.entity_id
_entity_poly.type
_entity_poly.pdbx_seq_one_letter_code
_entity_poly.pdbx_strand_id
1 'polypeptide(L)'
;YDRGFEEQPNVTRFTIKNPLESKKKKNASKLDILWFVLKTIVFITCLGICVYQALEFYRLYFTYPLTTSITIITPELFKKPAITICNNSPFRREKFCADHPSFCQNPENLKEFCEEHDYYCKGKNITTLLIPKLGYYADDPSEELKEFLLHSYRNFTLDDSFFRHPFNRSDFKYLLVSDPAVTFMENGKLVRCHS
;
A
#
# COMPACT_ATOMS: atom_id res chain seq x y z
N TYR A 1 -14.64 35.25 -119.89
CA TYR A 1 -16.07 35.07 -120.22
C TYR A 1 -16.45 33.72 -119.66
N ASP A 2 -17.37 33.62 -118.69
CA ASP A 2 -18.26 34.69 -118.21
C ASP A 2 -17.80 35.45 -116.95
N ARG A 3 -18.68 36.29 -116.38
CA ARG A 3 -18.41 37.27 -115.33
C ARG A 3 -19.69 37.61 -114.53
N GLY A 4 -19.61 37.56 -113.20
CA GLY A 4 -20.60 38.10 -112.23
C GLY A 4 -20.16 37.70 -110.80
N PHE A 5 -19.95 38.58 -109.82
CA PHE A 5 -20.84 39.58 -109.18
C PHE A 5 -22.04 38.92 -108.47
N GLU A 6 -22.30 39.12 -107.17
CA GLU A 6 -21.61 39.89 -106.09
C GLU A 6 -21.51 38.98 -104.82
N GLU A 7 -21.33 39.32 -103.52
CA GLU A 7 -21.37 40.54 -102.69
C GLU A 7 -20.56 40.34 -101.38
N GLN A 8 -20.31 41.40 -100.59
CA GLN A 8 -19.79 41.34 -99.22
C GLN A 8 -20.25 42.52 -98.35
N PRO A 9 -20.79 42.25 -97.15
CA PRO A 9 -20.90 43.23 -96.07
C PRO A 9 -20.18 42.77 -94.79
N ASN A 10 -18.88 43.05 -94.74
CA ASN A 10 -18.28 43.96 -93.76
C ASN A 10 -18.89 44.04 -92.33
N VAL A 11 -18.03 43.79 -91.31
CA VAL A 11 -17.93 44.57 -90.04
C VAL A 11 -19.24 44.78 -89.24
N THR A 12 -19.41 44.21 -88.04
CA THR A 12 -18.66 44.64 -86.83
C THR A 12 -18.74 43.59 -85.71
N ARG A 13 -17.61 43.19 -85.11
CA ARG A 13 -17.61 42.26 -83.95
C ARG A 13 -17.72 43.01 -82.62
N PHE A 14 -18.91 43.52 -82.29
CA PHE A 14 -19.18 44.13 -80.98
C PHE A 14 -19.01 43.09 -79.85
N THR A 15 -17.91 43.18 -79.09
CA THR A 15 -17.71 42.37 -77.89
C THR A 15 -18.56 42.89 -76.74
N ILE A 16 -19.83 42.49 -76.71
CA ILE A 16 -20.71 42.71 -75.56
C ILE A 16 -20.11 41.95 -74.37
N LYS A 17 -19.46 42.68 -73.44
CA LYS A 17 -19.02 42.14 -72.14
C LYS A 17 -20.25 41.88 -71.28
N ASN A 18 -20.85 40.71 -71.48
CA ASN A 18 -22.11 40.30 -70.87
C ASN A 18 -22.09 40.51 -69.34
N PRO A 19 -23.05 41.25 -68.75
CA PRO A 19 -23.12 41.46 -67.30
C PRO A 19 -23.15 40.17 -66.48
N LEU A 20 -23.59 39.07 -67.10
CA LEU A 20 -23.58 37.70 -66.58
C LEU A 20 -22.19 37.25 -66.11
N GLU A 21 -21.13 37.57 -66.86
CA GLU A 21 -19.73 37.24 -66.51
C GLU A 21 -19.32 37.89 -65.19
N SER A 22 -19.67 39.18 -65.01
CA SER A 22 -19.35 39.95 -63.80
C SER A 22 -20.07 39.41 -62.56
N LYS A 23 -21.30 38.91 -62.72
CA LYS A 23 -22.06 38.24 -61.64
C LYS A 23 -21.47 36.86 -61.36
N LYS A 24 -21.18 36.06 -62.39
CA LYS A 24 -20.63 34.70 -62.25
C LYS A 24 -19.27 34.71 -61.55
N LYS A 25 -18.38 35.65 -61.91
CA LYS A 25 -17.05 35.80 -61.28
C LYS A 25 -17.13 36.28 -59.82
N LYS A 26 -18.06 37.20 -59.50
CA LYS A 26 -18.33 37.62 -58.10
C LYS A 26 -18.92 36.50 -57.25
N ASN A 27 -19.79 35.67 -57.82
CA ASN A 27 -20.41 34.54 -57.10
C ASN A 27 -19.41 33.41 -56.85
N ALA A 28 -18.51 33.11 -57.81
CA ALA A 28 -17.41 32.17 -57.60
C ALA A 28 -16.55 32.60 -56.41
N SER A 29 -16.03 33.84 -56.40
CA SER A 29 -15.20 34.33 -55.29
C SER A 29 -15.90 34.30 -53.92
N LYS A 30 -17.24 34.43 -53.88
CA LYS A 30 -18.01 34.29 -52.63
C LYS A 30 -18.15 32.84 -52.19
N LEU A 31 -18.30 31.90 -53.12
CA LEU A 31 -18.36 30.47 -52.84
C LEU A 31 -16.99 29.97 -52.32
N ASP A 32 -15.90 30.43 -52.95
CA ASP A 32 -14.53 30.11 -52.52
C ASP A 32 -14.29 30.61 -51.08
N ILE A 33 -14.59 31.88 -50.79
CA ILE A 33 -14.47 32.46 -49.44
C ILE A 33 -15.34 31.70 -48.42
N LEU A 34 -16.59 31.36 -48.77
CA LEU A 34 -17.47 30.58 -47.90
C LEU A 34 -16.90 29.18 -47.60
N TRP A 35 -16.30 28.53 -48.59
CA TRP A 35 -15.65 27.23 -48.43
C TRP A 35 -14.39 27.32 -47.56
N PHE A 36 -13.57 28.37 -47.71
CA PHE A 36 -12.45 28.64 -46.80
C PHE A 36 -12.92 28.90 -45.37
N VAL A 37 -13.97 29.67 -45.16
CA VAL A 37 -14.55 29.91 -43.82
C VAL A 37 -15.09 28.61 -43.21
N LEU A 38 -15.85 27.82 -43.95
CA LEU A 38 -16.36 26.52 -43.49
C LEU A 38 -15.21 25.56 -43.12
N LYS A 39 -14.20 25.44 -43.99
CA LYS A 39 -13.00 24.63 -43.74
C LYS A 39 -12.23 25.11 -42.50
N THR A 40 -12.17 26.42 -42.26
CA THR A 40 -11.53 27.03 -41.09
C THR A 40 -12.31 26.73 -39.81
N ILE A 41 -13.65 26.83 -39.83
CA ILE A 41 -14.51 26.48 -38.68
C ILE A 41 -14.37 25.00 -38.34
N VAL A 42 -14.40 24.10 -39.34
CA VAL A 42 -14.19 22.65 -39.13
C VAL A 42 -12.80 22.37 -38.55
N PHE A 43 -11.76 23.05 -39.03
CA PHE A 43 -10.40 22.93 -38.51
C PHE A 43 -10.26 23.41 -37.06
N ILE A 44 -10.84 24.57 -36.70
CA ILE A 44 -10.85 25.09 -35.34
C ILE A 44 -11.59 24.15 -34.38
N THR A 45 -12.77 23.66 -34.77
CA THR A 45 -13.55 22.69 -33.97
C THR A 45 -12.79 21.39 -33.78
N CYS A 46 -12.13 20.88 -34.83
CA CYS A 46 -11.28 19.69 -34.75
C CYS A 46 -10.11 19.89 -33.80
N LEU A 47 -9.36 20.99 -33.92
CA LEU A 47 -8.26 21.33 -33.00
C LEU A 47 -8.75 21.45 -31.55
N GLY A 48 -9.90 22.10 -31.30
CA GLY A 48 -10.48 22.23 -29.97
C GLY A 48 -10.79 20.88 -29.33
N ILE A 49 -11.38 19.95 -30.08
CA ILE A 49 -11.65 18.58 -29.61
C ILE A 49 -10.35 17.82 -29.34
N CYS A 50 -9.35 17.91 -30.22
CA CYS A 50 -8.05 17.26 -30.02
C CYS A 50 -7.31 17.79 -28.78
N VAL A 51 -7.31 19.10 -28.55
CA VAL A 51 -6.70 19.71 -27.35
C VAL A 51 -7.46 19.31 -26.08
N TYR A 52 -8.80 19.28 -26.12
CA TYR A 52 -9.61 18.82 -24.98
C TYR A 52 -9.30 17.36 -24.62
N GLN A 53 -9.27 16.46 -25.61
CA GLN A 53 -8.92 15.05 -25.39
C GLN A 53 -7.49 14.90 -24.84
N ALA A 54 -6.52 15.62 -25.41
CA ALA A 54 -5.13 15.59 -24.94
C ALA A 54 -4.97 16.06 -23.49
N LEU A 55 -5.71 17.09 -23.07
CA LEU A 55 -5.71 17.57 -21.68
C LEU A 55 -6.31 16.56 -20.71
N GLU A 56 -7.34 15.82 -21.10
CA GLU A 56 -7.94 14.80 -20.24
C GLU A 56 -7.05 13.55 -20.11
N PHE A 57 -6.41 13.11 -21.21
CA PHE A 57 -5.34 12.10 -21.14
C PHE A 57 -4.15 12.55 -20.29
N TYR A 58 -3.76 13.82 -20.36
CA TYR A 58 -2.71 14.40 -19.52
C TYR A 58 -3.09 14.37 -18.02
N ARG A 59 -4.33 14.73 -17.68
CA ARG A 59 -4.85 14.61 -16.30
C ARG A 59 -4.82 13.18 -15.79
N LEU A 60 -5.30 12.22 -16.59
CA LEU A 60 -5.27 10.80 -16.25
C LEU A 60 -3.84 10.30 -16.03
N TYR A 61 -2.88 10.70 -16.87
CA TYR A 61 -1.46 10.40 -16.71
C TYR A 61 -0.90 10.93 -15.38
N PHE A 62 -1.14 12.21 -15.06
CA PHE A 62 -0.67 12.85 -13.82
C PHE A 62 -1.40 12.38 -12.55
N THR A 63 -2.54 11.70 -12.68
CA THR A 63 -3.27 11.10 -11.55
C THR A 63 -2.69 9.73 -11.16
N TYR A 64 -1.82 9.13 -11.99
CA TYR A 64 -1.20 7.80 -11.78
C TYR A 64 -2.18 6.72 -11.27
N PRO A 65 -3.33 6.47 -11.93
CA PRO A 65 -4.31 5.48 -11.49
C PRO A 65 -3.75 4.05 -11.60
N LEU A 66 -3.26 3.51 -10.48
CA LEU A 66 -2.72 2.15 -10.38
C LEU A 66 -3.83 1.10 -10.42
N THR A 67 -4.10 0.55 -11.61
CA THR A 67 -5.03 -0.57 -11.80
C THR A 67 -4.39 -1.90 -11.36
N THR A 68 -4.59 -2.29 -10.10
CA THR A 68 -4.07 -3.57 -9.57
C THR A 68 -4.92 -4.76 -10.04
N SER A 69 -4.38 -5.59 -10.94
CA SER A 69 -4.99 -6.87 -11.29
C SER A 69 -4.59 -7.94 -10.26
N ILE A 70 -5.56 -8.41 -9.47
CA ILE A 70 -5.36 -9.47 -8.48
C ILE A 70 -5.80 -10.79 -9.10
N THR A 71 -4.85 -11.64 -9.48
CA THR A 71 -5.11 -13.01 -9.93
C THR A 71 -4.75 -13.98 -8.81
N ILE A 72 -5.72 -14.76 -8.34
CA ILE A 72 -5.50 -15.80 -7.34
C ILE A 72 -4.96 -17.04 -8.06
N ILE A 73 -3.71 -17.42 -7.75
CA ILE A 73 -3.09 -18.66 -8.23
C ILE A 73 -2.85 -19.61 -7.06
N THR A 74 -3.12 -20.90 -7.27
CA THR A 74 -2.83 -21.97 -6.30
C THR A 74 -1.58 -22.72 -6.79
N PRO A 75 -0.38 -22.42 -6.26
CA PRO A 75 0.83 -23.10 -6.71
C PRO A 75 0.89 -24.54 -6.19
N GLU A 76 1.38 -25.47 -7.02
CA GLU A 76 1.58 -26.88 -6.63
C GLU A 76 2.59 -27.04 -5.49
N LEU A 77 3.54 -26.10 -5.37
CA LEU A 77 4.60 -26.06 -4.36
C LEU A 77 4.52 -24.74 -3.58
N PHE A 78 3.86 -24.77 -2.43
CA PHE A 78 3.76 -23.62 -1.53
C PHE A 78 4.91 -23.62 -0.51
N LYS A 79 5.76 -22.58 -0.54
CA LYS A 79 6.79 -22.37 0.50
C LYS A 79 6.09 -22.02 1.81
N LYS A 80 6.19 -22.89 2.82
CA LYS A 80 5.66 -22.62 4.16
C LYS A 80 6.29 -21.32 4.73
N PRO A 81 5.50 -20.44 5.36
CA PRO A 81 6.05 -19.31 6.10
C PRO A 81 6.83 -19.81 7.34
N ALA A 82 7.74 -18.99 7.86
CA ALA A 82 8.19 -19.14 9.23
C ALA A 82 7.01 -18.85 10.18
N ILE A 83 6.92 -19.57 11.30
CA ILE A 83 5.83 -19.42 12.27
C ILE A 83 6.45 -18.94 13.58
N THR A 84 6.46 -17.63 13.76
CA THR A 84 6.97 -17.02 14.99
C THR A 84 5.97 -17.19 16.12
N ILE A 85 6.34 -17.93 17.16
CA ILE A 85 5.54 -18.18 18.37
C ILE A 85 6.11 -17.31 19.50
N CYS A 86 5.25 -16.49 20.10
CA CYS A 86 5.60 -15.58 21.19
C CYS A 86 5.03 -16.04 22.54
N ASN A 87 5.74 -15.75 23.62
CA ASN A 87 5.26 -15.91 24.99
C ASN A 87 5.06 -14.52 25.64
N ASN A 88 3.85 -14.25 26.12
CA ASN A 88 3.50 -13.01 26.82
C ASN A 88 4.26 -12.86 28.16
N SER A 89 4.73 -13.96 28.76
CA SER A 89 5.64 -13.90 29.91
C SER A 89 7.08 -13.93 29.40
N PRO A 90 7.85 -12.84 29.51
CA PRO A 90 9.20 -12.79 28.97
C PRO A 90 10.18 -13.69 29.73
N PHE A 91 9.92 -14.06 30.98
CA PHE A 91 10.86 -14.80 31.85
C PHE A 91 10.17 -15.92 32.64
N ARG A 92 10.94 -16.96 33.03
CA ARG A 92 10.51 -17.94 34.04
C ARG A 92 10.39 -17.26 35.39
N ARG A 93 9.16 -16.90 35.78
CA ARG A 93 8.81 -16.32 37.09
C ARG A 93 9.54 -17.00 38.27
N GLU A 94 9.58 -18.33 38.25
CA GLU A 94 10.19 -19.16 39.31
C GLU A 94 11.70 -18.97 39.45
N LYS A 95 12.45 -18.89 38.33
CA LYS A 95 13.89 -18.58 38.40
C LYS A 95 14.10 -17.09 38.69
N PHE A 96 13.34 -16.21 38.04
CA PHE A 96 13.44 -14.77 38.23
C PHE A 96 13.23 -14.36 39.70
N CYS A 97 12.22 -14.88 40.38
CA CYS A 97 11.98 -14.59 41.79
C CYS A 97 12.93 -15.31 42.76
N ALA A 98 13.65 -16.35 42.32
CA ALA A 98 14.72 -16.97 43.11
C ALA A 98 16.00 -16.12 43.08
N ASP A 99 16.36 -15.61 41.89
CA ASP A 99 17.58 -14.80 41.71
C ASP A 99 17.37 -13.31 42.06
N HIS A 100 16.15 -12.79 41.92
CA HIS A 100 15.78 -11.39 42.16
C HIS A 100 14.49 -11.24 43.00
N PRO A 101 14.46 -11.74 44.26
CA PRO A 101 13.25 -11.73 45.09
C PRO A 101 12.69 -10.33 45.41
N SER A 102 13.52 -9.28 45.42
CA SER A 102 13.11 -7.88 45.61
C SER A 102 12.13 -7.37 44.54
N PHE A 103 12.26 -7.89 43.32
CA PHE A 103 11.44 -7.57 42.16
C PHE A 103 10.20 -8.46 42.02
N CYS A 104 9.86 -9.24 43.05
CA CYS A 104 8.65 -10.05 43.10
C CYS A 104 7.78 -9.71 44.32
N GLN A 105 6.51 -10.11 44.26
CA GLN A 105 5.54 -10.06 45.35
C GLN A 105 4.54 -11.21 45.24
N ASN A 106 3.78 -11.47 46.30
CA ASN A 106 2.55 -12.26 46.17
C ASN A 106 1.45 -11.36 45.56
N PRO A 107 0.52 -11.88 44.75
CA PRO A 107 -0.65 -11.11 44.33
C PRO A 107 -1.55 -10.82 45.54
N GLU A 108 -2.12 -9.62 45.62
CA GLU A 108 -2.94 -9.19 46.76
C GLU A 108 -4.17 -10.09 46.95
N ASN A 109 -4.92 -10.33 45.87
CA ASN A 109 -6.05 -11.26 45.85
C ASN A 109 -5.68 -12.58 45.16
N LEU A 110 -5.06 -13.48 45.92
CA LEU A 110 -4.69 -14.83 45.48
C LEU A 110 -5.86 -15.62 44.85
N LYS A 111 -7.11 -15.40 45.29
CA LYS A 111 -8.27 -16.13 44.77
C LYS A 111 -8.67 -15.65 43.38
N GLU A 112 -8.85 -14.33 43.23
CA GLU A 112 -9.18 -13.67 41.95
C GLU A 112 -8.08 -13.90 40.91
N PHE A 113 -6.81 -13.78 41.32
CA PHE A 113 -5.66 -14.09 40.46
C PHE A 113 -5.69 -15.54 39.92
N CYS A 114 -6.07 -16.51 40.74
CA CYS A 114 -6.18 -17.91 40.29
C CYS A 114 -7.48 -18.20 39.50
N GLU A 115 -8.52 -17.39 39.67
CA GLU A 115 -9.75 -17.48 38.87
C GLU A 115 -9.53 -16.93 37.44
N GLU A 116 -8.77 -15.84 37.29
CA GLU A 116 -8.37 -15.35 35.96
C GLU A 116 -7.21 -16.17 35.34
N HIS A 117 -6.33 -16.76 36.16
CA HIS A 117 -5.08 -17.38 35.70
C HIS A 117 -4.76 -18.77 36.29
N ASP A 118 -5.74 -19.71 36.29
CA ASP A 118 -5.60 -21.10 36.80
C ASP A 118 -4.26 -21.78 36.46
N TYR A 119 -3.77 -21.61 35.23
CA TYR A 119 -2.49 -22.16 34.76
C TYR A 119 -1.31 -21.87 35.71
N TYR A 120 -1.30 -20.72 36.37
CA TYR A 120 -0.23 -20.31 37.29
C TYR A 120 -0.37 -20.87 38.71
N CYS A 121 -1.56 -21.30 39.12
CA CYS A 121 -1.85 -21.83 40.45
C CYS A 121 -1.93 -23.36 40.47
N LYS A 122 -2.11 -23.98 39.30
CA LYS A 122 -2.30 -25.43 39.13
C LYS A 122 -1.13 -26.24 39.69
N GLY A 123 -1.42 -27.06 40.71
CA GLY A 123 -0.46 -28.03 41.26
C GLY A 123 0.64 -27.43 42.15
N LYS A 124 0.48 -26.21 42.67
CA LYS A 124 1.44 -25.56 43.58
C LYS A 124 0.79 -25.02 44.84
N ASN A 125 1.58 -24.83 45.90
CA ASN A 125 1.13 -24.15 47.13
C ASN A 125 0.91 -22.67 46.84
N ILE A 126 -0.36 -22.29 46.68
CA ILE A 126 -0.79 -20.95 46.26
C ILE A 126 -0.24 -19.84 47.19
N THR A 127 -0.11 -20.13 48.48
CA THR A 127 0.47 -19.23 49.50
C THR A 127 1.94 -18.86 49.26
N THR A 128 2.66 -19.63 48.42
CA THR A 128 4.06 -19.38 48.03
C THR A 128 4.21 -18.86 46.60
N LEU A 129 3.11 -18.41 45.98
CA LEU A 129 3.09 -17.93 44.60
C LEU A 129 3.66 -16.49 44.50
N LEU A 130 4.96 -16.41 44.21
CA LEU A 130 5.61 -15.16 43.83
C LEU A 130 5.41 -14.86 42.33
N ILE A 131 5.07 -13.61 42.04
CA ILE A 131 5.00 -13.03 40.70
C ILE A 131 5.94 -11.82 40.60
N PRO A 132 6.65 -11.62 39.48
CA PRO A 132 7.43 -10.41 39.24
C PRO A 132 6.54 -9.17 39.18
N LYS A 133 7.05 -8.03 39.66
CA LYS A 133 6.40 -6.71 39.69
C LYS A 133 6.33 -6.05 38.31
N LEU A 134 5.69 -6.75 37.36
CA LEU A 134 5.33 -6.19 36.06
C LEU A 134 3.82 -5.98 36.02
N GLY A 135 3.41 -4.79 35.55
CA GLY A 135 2.03 -4.32 35.37
C GLY A 135 1.20 -5.08 34.32
N TYR A 136 1.43 -6.38 34.19
CA TYR A 136 0.51 -7.35 33.59
C TYR A 136 -0.24 -8.13 34.70
N TYR A 137 0.41 -8.35 35.85
CA TYR A 137 -0.05 -9.27 36.91
C TYR A 137 0.06 -8.72 38.34
N ALA A 138 0.74 -7.60 38.50
CA ALA A 138 1.10 -6.96 39.77
C ALA A 138 1.05 -5.44 39.60
N ASP A 139 1.50 -4.69 40.62
CA ASP A 139 1.66 -3.24 40.56
C ASP A 139 2.52 -2.76 39.38
N ASP A 140 2.41 -1.48 39.07
CA ASP A 140 3.25 -0.80 38.09
C ASP A 140 4.75 -1.06 38.37
N PRO A 141 5.54 -1.43 37.35
CA PRO A 141 6.93 -1.79 37.56
C PRO A 141 7.73 -0.60 38.08
N SER A 142 8.49 -0.81 39.16
CA SER A 142 9.37 0.22 39.71
C SER A 142 10.41 0.68 38.68
N GLU A 143 10.84 1.95 38.77
CA GLU A 143 11.87 2.47 37.87
C GLU A 143 13.17 1.66 37.94
N GLU A 144 13.52 1.15 39.13
CA GLU A 144 14.64 0.21 39.33
C GLU A 144 14.50 -1.07 38.48
N LEU A 145 13.30 -1.64 38.40
CA LEU A 145 13.03 -2.85 37.62
C LEU A 145 12.97 -2.53 36.11
N LYS A 146 12.43 -1.37 35.72
CA LYS A 146 12.47 -0.88 34.33
C LYS A 146 13.92 -0.69 33.88
N GLU A 147 14.75 -0.04 34.68
CA GLU A 147 16.17 0.19 34.39
C GLU A 147 16.97 -1.13 34.38
N PHE A 148 16.75 -2.02 35.35
CA PHE A 148 17.36 -3.35 35.40
C PHE A 148 17.06 -4.17 34.14
N LEU A 149 15.80 -4.19 33.67
CA LEU A 149 15.40 -4.89 32.45
C LEU A 149 15.97 -4.21 31.20
N LEU A 150 15.99 -2.87 31.13
CA LEU A 150 16.58 -2.11 30.03
C LEU A 150 18.10 -2.36 29.90
N HIS A 151 18.80 -2.37 31.03
CA HIS A 151 20.24 -2.65 31.11
C HIS A 151 20.55 -4.11 30.73
N SER A 152 19.78 -5.07 31.27
CA SER A 152 19.94 -6.49 30.95
C SER A 152 19.61 -6.82 29.49
N TYR A 153 18.67 -6.09 28.88
CA TYR A 153 18.37 -6.16 27.46
C TYR A 153 19.52 -5.62 26.60
N ARG A 154 20.01 -4.40 26.90
CA ARG A 154 21.12 -3.77 26.15
C ARG A 154 22.40 -4.60 26.16
N ASN A 155 22.71 -5.24 27.29
CA ASN A 155 23.95 -5.98 27.47
C ASN A 155 23.84 -7.48 27.13
N PHE A 156 22.64 -7.98 26.77
CA PHE A 156 22.35 -9.41 26.58
C PHE A 156 22.75 -10.30 27.77
N THR A 157 22.85 -9.75 28.98
CA THR A 157 23.30 -10.45 30.21
C THR A 157 22.21 -11.29 30.87
N LEU A 158 20.97 -11.21 30.39
CA LEU A 158 19.86 -12.03 30.84
C LEU A 158 20.05 -13.48 30.31
N ASP A 159 20.65 -14.32 31.16
CA ASP A 159 21.00 -15.72 30.88
C ASP A 159 19.83 -16.51 30.25
N ASP A 160 20.09 -17.17 29.11
CA ASP A 160 19.12 -17.96 28.35
C ASP A 160 18.37 -19.01 29.21
N SER A 161 18.95 -19.49 30.32
CA SER A 161 18.28 -20.42 31.22
C SER A 161 17.09 -19.83 32.00
N PHE A 162 16.98 -18.49 32.11
CA PHE A 162 15.76 -17.78 32.57
C PHE A 162 14.59 -17.95 31.60
N PHE A 163 14.82 -18.34 30.35
CA PHE A 163 13.82 -18.25 29.27
C PHE A 163 13.36 -19.59 28.72
N ARG A 164 14.18 -20.64 28.85
CA ARG A 164 13.83 -21.98 28.38
C ARG A 164 12.55 -22.47 29.06
N HIS A 165 11.57 -22.89 28.29
CA HIS A 165 10.82 -24.09 28.66
C HIS A 165 11.35 -25.26 27.82
N PRO A 166 11.28 -26.51 28.33
CA PRO A 166 11.36 -27.67 27.46
C PRO A 166 10.07 -27.70 26.62
N PHE A 167 10.05 -26.96 25.51
CA PHE A 167 9.05 -27.15 24.47
C PHE A 167 9.14 -28.62 24.02
N ASN A 168 8.04 -29.35 24.16
CA ASN A 168 8.08 -30.80 24.04
C ASN A 168 8.35 -31.19 22.58
N ARG A 169 9.53 -31.77 22.33
CA ARG A 169 10.13 -31.88 20.99
C ARG A 169 9.40 -32.86 20.05
N SER A 170 8.35 -33.52 20.54
CA SER A 170 7.52 -34.47 19.82
C SER A 170 6.59 -33.84 18.79
N ASP A 171 6.06 -32.65 19.08
CA ASP A 171 4.78 -32.22 18.48
C ASP A 171 4.95 -31.43 17.17
N PHE A 172 6.09 -30.75 16.98
CA PHE A 172 6.37 -29.92 15.80
C PHE A 172 7.65 -30.36 15.07
N LYS A 173 7.55 -31.50 14.37
CA LYS A 173 8.65 -32.18 13.65
C LYS A 173 9.23 -31.41 12.43
N TYR A 174 8.86 -30.14 12.22
CA TYR A 174 9.13 -29.37 11.00
C TYR A 174 9.56 -27.91 11.22
N LEU A 175 9.64 -27.42 12.46
CA LEU A 175 10.19 -26.10 12.77
C LEU A 175 11.67 -26.22 13.13
N LEU A 176 12.54 -26.05 12.13
CA LEU A 176 13.98 -25.94 12.28
C LEU A 176 14.55 -24.92 11.29
N VAL A 177 14.34 -23.63 11.60
CA VAL A 177 15.41 -22.64 11.42
C VAL A 177 16.04 -22.46 12.80
N SER A 178 17.37 -22.42 12.88
CA SER A 178 18.09 -22.36 14.16
C SER A 178 18.38 -20.91 14.56
N ASP A 179 17.31 -20.11 14.72
CA ASP A 179 17.42 -18.68 15.01
C ASP A 179 17.50 -18.37 16.52
N PRO A 180 18.21 -17.29 16.92
CA PRO A 180 18.24 -16.82 18.29
C PRO A 180 16.86 -16.28 18.68
N ALA A 181 16.35 -16.69 19.84
CA ALA A 181 15.06 -16.22 20.35
C ALA A 181 15.12 -14.72 20.68
N VAL A 182 14.40 -13.90 19.92
CA VAL A 182 14.46 -12.45 20.03
C VAL A 182 13.44 -11.97 21.06
N THR A 183 13.82 -10.97 21.85
CA THR A 183 12.94 -10.28 22.80
C THR A 183 12.66 -8.88 22.27
N PHE A 184 11.42 -8.42 22.34
CA PHE A 184 10.99 -7.12 21.84
C PHE A 184 10.15 -6.39 22.89
N MET A 185 9.90 -5.09 22.68
CA MET A 185 8.78 -4.41 23.34
C MET A 185 7.63 -4.20 22.35
N GLU A 186 6.48 -4.79 22.64
CA GLU A 186 5.22 -4.60 21.90
C GLU A 186 4.23 -3.86 22.80
N ASN A 187 3.72 -2.70 22.37
CA ASN A 187 2.82 -1.85 23.16
C ASN A 187 3.36 -1.55 24.59
N GLY A 188 4.69 -1.38 24.72
CA GLY A 188 5.38 -1.17 26.00
C GLY A 188 5.60 -2.43 26.85
N LYS A 189 5.14 -3.61 26.40
CA LYS A 189 5.26 -4.89 27.10
C LYS A 189 6.43 -5.70 26.55
N LEU A 190 7.25 -6.27 27.42
CA LEU A 190 8.40 -7.10 27.03
C LEU A 190 7.91 -8.51 26.64
N VAL A 191 8.12 -8.92 25.39
CA VAL A 191 7.66 -10.20 24.81
C VAL A 191 8.85 -10.94 24.20
N ARG A 192 8.95 -12.26 24.38
CA ARG A 192 9.99 -13.09 23.74
C ARG A 192 9.37 -14.07 22.74
N CYS A 193 9.99 -14.20 21.58
CA CYS A 193 9.50 -15.00 20.48
C CYS A 193 10.55 -15.95 19.90
N HIS A 194 10.07 -17.04 19.30
CA HIS A 194 10.85 -18.10 18.64
C HIS A 194 10.31 -18.29 17.21
N SER A 195 11.19 -18.35 16.21
CA SER A 195 10.85 -18.44 14.76
C SER A 195 11.16 -19.78 14.10
#